data_AF-A0A834CSD3-F1
#
_entry.id   AF-A0A834CSD3-F1
#
_cell.length_a   1.000
_cell.length_b   1.000
_cell.length_c   1.000
_cell.angle_alpha   90.00
_cell.angle_beta   90.00
_cell.angle_gamma   90.00
#
_symmetry.space_group_name_H-M   'P 1'
#
loop_
_entity.id
_entity.type
_entity.pdbx_description
1 polymer ?
#
loop_
_entity_poly.entity_id
_entity_poly.type
_entity_poly.pdbx_seq_one_letter_code
_entity_poly.pdbx_strand_id
1 'polypeptide(L)' 'MTDTVEPSRRILAMWTDIGKLVLLHLLLLELRVAKGTHTESECETGQFQCNNGRCIPSLWRCDDDDDCSDNSDEENCRK' A
#
# COMPACT_ATOMS: atom_id res chain seq x y z
N MET A 1 -5.97 -29.50 -49.21
CA MET A 1 -7.02 -30.10 -48.35
C MET A 1 -6.91 -29.45 -46.99
N THR A 2 -8.05 -29.07 -46.44
CA THR A 2 -8.26 -28.11 -45.36
C THR A 2 -7.69 -28.56 -44.01
N ASP A 3 -6.91 -27.68 -43.38
CA ASP A 3 -6.63 -27.73 -41.94
C ASP A 3 -7.96 -27.63 -41.18
N THR A 4 -8.42 -28.76 -40.63
CA THR A 4 -9.54 -28.81 -39.71
C THR A 4 -9.10 -28.26 -38.36
N VAL A 5 -9.10 -26.93 -38.21
CA VAL A 5 -8.98 -26.29 -36.89
C VAL A 5 -10.29 -26.52 -36.14
N GLU A 6 -10.23 -27.39 -35.15
CA GLU A 6 -11.32 -27.79 -34.26
C GLU A 6 -11.89 -26.55 -33.49
N PRO A 7 -13.21 -26.29 -33.54
CA PRO A 7 -13.83 -25.10 -32.94
C PRO A 7 -13.88 -25.12 -31.39
N SER A 8 -13.49 -26.23 -30.76
CA SER A 8 -13.56 -26.51 -29.31
C SER A 8 -12.47 -25.80 -28.48
N ARG A 9 -11.34 -25.39 -29.09
CA ARG A 9 -10.22 -24.78 -28.34
C ARG A 9 -10.40 -23.30 -28.00
N ARG A 10 -11.36 -22.61 -28.63
CA ARG A 10 -11.65 -21.20 -28.34
C ARG A 10 -12.43 -20.99 -27.05
N ILE A 11 -13.33 -21.92 -26.73
CA ILE A 11 -14.09 -21.88 -25.49
C ILE A 11 -13.14 -22.13 -24.31
N LEU A 12 -12.23 -23.11 -24.39
CA LEU A 12 -11.30 -23.41 -23.30
C LEU A 12 -10.40 -22.23 -22.91
N ALA A 13 -9.99 -21.39 -23.87
CA ALA A 13 -9.21 -20.17 -23.60
C ALA A 13 -10.02 -19.14 -22.79
N MET A 14 -11.31 -18.96 -23.11
CA MET A 14 -12.20 -18.02 -22.41
C MET A 14 -12.44 -18.40 -20.93
N TRP A 15 -12.28 -19.68 -20.57
CA TRP A 15 -12.51 -20.18 -19.21
C TRP A 15 -11.25 -20.06 -18.33
N THR A 16 -10.07 -19.98 -18.96
CA THR A 16 -8.82 -19.63 -18.26
C THR A 16 -8.73 -18.14 -17.92
N ASP A 17 -9.51 -17.28 -18.57
CA ASP A 17 -9.56 -15.84 -18.28
C ASP A 17 -10.59 -15.50 -17.20
N ILE A 18 -11.74 -16.17 -17.17
CA ILE A 18 -12.70 -16.05 -16.05
C ILE A 18 -12.06 -16.56 -14.75
N GLY A 19 -11.30 -17.65 -14.81
CA GLY A 19 -10.54 -18.16 -13.68
C GLY A 19 -9.50 -17.16 -13.16
N LYS A 20 -8.78 -16.49 -14.06
CA LYS A 20 -7.84 -15.40 -13.69
C LYS A 20 -8.55 -14.19 -13.11
N LEU A 21 -9.72 -13.82 -13.61
CA LEU A 21 -10.50 -12.68 -13.10
C LEU A 21 -11.07 -12.96 -11.71
N VAL A 22 -11.53 -14.18 -11.43
CA VAL A 22 -11.99 -14.60 -10.10
C VAL A 22 -10.81 -14.71 -9.12
N LEU A 23 -9.65 -15.24 -9.58
CA LEU A 23 -8.43 -15.28 -8.80
C LEU A 23 -7.89 -13.86 -8.49
N LEU A 24 -7.99 -12.95 -9.46
CA LEU A 24 -7.66 -11.52 -9.29
C LEU A 24 -8.66 -10.84 -8.34
N HIS A 25 -9.96 -11.14 -8.41
CA HIS A 25 -10.97 -10.63 -7.48
C HIS A 25 -10.75 -11.10 -6.04
N LEU A 26 -10.38 -12.37 -5.86
CA LEU A 26 -10.07 -12.93 -4.54
C LEU A 26 -8.73 -12.41 -3.99
N LEU A 27 -7.73 -12.19 -4.87
CA LEU A 27 -6.45 -11.58 -4.50
C LEU A 27 -6.59 -10.09 -4.15
N LEU A 28 -7.56 -9.38 -4.73
CA LEU A 28 -7.86 -7.98 -4.44
C LEU A 28 -8.71 -7.78 -3.18
N LEU A 29 -9.35 -8.83 -2.64
CA LEU A 29 -10.10 -8.74 -1.39
C LEU A 29 -9.19 -8.67 -0.14
N GLU A 30 -7.93 -9.12 -0.26
CA GLU A 30 -6.86 -8.94 0.73
C GLU A 30 -6.01 -7.67 0.47
N LEU A 31 -6.47 -6.81 -0.44
CA LEU A 31 -5.91 -5.48 -0.67
C LEU A 31 -6.91 -4.39 -0.23
N ARG A 32 -7.70 -4.68 0.82
CA ARG A 32 -8.16 -3.63 1.72
C ARG A 32 -6.91 -3.01 2.35
N VAL A 33 -6.43 -1.95 1.71
CA VAL A 33 -5.36 -1.06 2.16
C VAL A 33 -4.00 -1.75 2.27
N ALA A 34 -3.45 -2.24 1.16
CA ALA A 34 -1.99 -2.38 1.10
C ALA A 34 -1.42 -1.21 0.28
N LYS A 35 -0.79 -0.32 1.03
CA LYS A 35 0.23 0.64 0.60
C LYS A 35 -0.29 1.75 -0.31
N GLY A 36 -0.74 2.83 0.35
CA GLY A 36 -0.51 4.16 -0.17
C GLY A 36 0.93 4.27 -0.69
N THR A 37 1.06 4.94 -1.81
CA THR A 37 2.28 5.16 -2.59
C THR A 37 3.54 5.29 -1.73
N HIS A 38 4.44 4.31 -1.80
CA HIS A 38 5.83 4.49 -1.40
C HIS A 38 6.45 5.54 -2.33
N THR A 39 6.39 6.80 -1.93
CA THR A 39 7.38 7.77 -2.32
C THR A 39 8.56 7.58 -1.38
N GLU A 40 9.71 7.26 -1.96
CA GLU A 40 11.00 7.35 -1.28
C GLU A 40 11.06 8.71 -0.58
N SER A 41 11.35 8.72 0.72
CA SER A 41 11.36 9.87 1.65
C SER A 41 10.01 10.24 2.29
N GLU A 42 10.08 10.31 3.63
CA GLU A 42 9.10 10.91 4.56
C GLU A 42 7.90 10.01 4.90
N CYS A 43 7.54 10.04 6.18
CA CYS A 43 6.61 9.13 6.86
C CYS A 43 5.21 9.02 6.19
N GLU A 44 4.36 8.09 6.65
CA GLU A 44 3.00 7.97 6.13
C GLU A 44 2.21 9.27 6.31
N THR A 45 1.22 9.53 5.46
CA THR A 45 0.36 10.71 5.62
C THR A 45 -0.25 10.75 7.02
N GLY A 46 -0.01 11.84 7.76
CA GLY A 46 -0.43 11.98 9.15
C GLY A 46 0.62 11.54 10.19
N GLN A 47 1.84 11.23 9.75
CA GLN A 47 3.00 11.03 10.61
C GLN A 47 3.97 12.21 10.51
N PHE A 48 4.70 12.44 11.60
CA PHE A 48 5.83 13.37 11.69
C PHE A 48 7.14 12.57 11.69
N GLN A 49 8.13 13.05 10.94
CA GLN A 49 9.46 12.46 10.92
C GLN A 49 10.37 13.15 11.93
N CYS A 50 10.84 12.38 12.91
CA CYS A 50 11.85 12.78 13.89
C CYS A 50 13.21 13.03 13.22
N ASN A 51 14.09 13.77 13.89
CA ASN A 51 15.45 14.05 13.41
C ASN A 51 16.29 12.76 13.25
N ASN A 52 16.05 11.75 14.09
CA ASN A 52 16.65 10.42 13.99
C ASN A 52 16.04 9.52 12.89
N GLY A 53 15.05 10.01 12.15
CA GLY A 53 14.39 9.30 11.05
C GLY A 53 13.22 8.40 11.46
N ARG A 54 12.89 8.31 12.76
CA ARG A 54 11.67 7.65 13.26
C ARG A 54 10.43 8.40 12.80
N CYS A 55 9.34 7.66 12.64
CA CYS A 55 8.02 8.23 12.36
C CYS A 55 7.11 8.05 13.58
N ILE A 56 6.47 9.14 14.01
CA ILE A 56 5.45 9.16 15.05
C ILE A 56 4.15 9.75 14.49
N PRO A 57 2.98 9.54 15.11
CA PRO A 57 1.76 10.27 14.76
C PRO A 57 1.98 11.79 14.84
N SER A 58 1.53 12.56 13.84
CA SER A 58 1.66 14.03 13.89
C SER A 58 0.92 14.67 15.07
N LEU A 59 -0.01 13.93 15.70
CA LEU A 59 -0.75 14.34 16.90
C LEU A 59 0.12 14.38 18.15
N TRP A 60 1.24 13.67 18.16
CA TRP A 60 2.19 13.59 19.27
C TRP A 60 3.28 14.67 19.19
N ARG A 61 3.22 15.55 18.19
CA ARG A 61 4.14 16.68 18.12
C ARG A 61 3.69 17.78 19.07
N CYS A 62 4.57 18.23 19.96
CA CYS A 62 4.32 19.28 20.95
C CYS A 62 3.27 18.88 21.99
N ASP A 63 3.30 17.64 22.47
CA ASP A 63 2.38 17.15 23.50
C ASP A 63 2.99 17.01 24.91
N ASP A 64 4.19 17.56 25.08
CA ASP A 64 5.02 17.55 26.30
C ASP A 64 5.63 16.17 26.66
N ASP A 65 5.55 15.15 25.79
CA ASP A 65 6.23 13.85 25.92
C ASP A 65 7.30 13.64 24.80
N ASP A 66 8.38 12.90 25.09
CA ASP A 66 9.42 12.55 24.08
C ASP A 66 9.07 11.21 23.41
N ASP A 67 8.36 11.28 22.30
CA ASP A 67 8.00 10.11 21.48
C ASP A 67 9.06 9.79 20.42
N CYS A 68 9.83 10.79 20.00
CA CYS A 68 10.91 10.62 19.05
C CYS A 68 12.14 9.92 19.63
N SER A 69 12.29 9.82 20.96
CA SER A 69 13.50 9.35 21.69
C SER A 69 14.75 10.21 21.46
N ASP A 70 14.61 11.30 20.71
CA ASP A 70 15.59 12.34 20.48
C ASP A 70 15.01 13.74 20.75
N ASN A 71 13.78 13.81 21.28
CA ASN A 71 13.05 15.02 21.67
C ASN A 71 12.77 16.00 20.50
N SER A 72 12.92 15.57 19.25
CA SER A 72 12.74 16.43 18.06
C SER A 72 11.28 16.79 17.75
N ASP A 73 10.34 16.02 18.26
CA ASP A 73 8.90 16.29 18.30
C ASP A 73 8.52 17.48 19.19
N GLU A 74 9.26 17.67 20.29
CA GLU A 74 9.04 18.75 21.25
C GLU A 74 9.84 20.03 20.93
N GLU A 75 10.57 20.04 19.80
CA GLU A 75 11.31 21.21 19.32
C GLU A 75 10.45 22.15 18.47
N ASN A 76 10.72 23.46 18.60
CA ASN A 76 10.08 24.52 17.82
C ASN A 76 8.53 24.51 17.92
N CYS A 77 8.04 24.29 19.14
CA CYS A 77 6.63 24.42 19.50
C CYS A 77 6.31 25.89 19.80
N ARG A 78 5.24 26.43 19.18
CA ARG A 78 4.70 27.74 19.57
C ARG A 78 3.74 27.53 20.73
N LYS A 79 4.15 27.91 21.93
CA LYS A 79 3.31 27.92 23.13
C LYS A 79 2.52 29.23 23.24
#